data_AF-A0A0T9Q0T2-F1
#
_entry.id   AF-A0A0T9Q0T2-F1
#
_cell.length_a   1.000
_cell.length_b   1.000
_cell.length_c   1.000
_cell.angle_alpha   90.00
_cell.angle_beta   90.00
_cell.angle_gamma   90.00
#
_symmetry.space_group_name_H-M   'P 1'
#
loop_
_entity.id
_entity.type
_entity.pdbx_description
1 polymer ?
#
loop_
_entity_poly.entity_id
_entity_poly.type
_entity_poly.pdbx_seq_one_letter_code
_entity_poly.pdbx_strand_id
1 'polypeptide(L)'
;MFERLEKILTNKLTATDIDKRFYTHEIRELERYRMLGIPDDVNDKSVWNDAHTATLEDFKINEKTQPLYTSEAEDAYIKAELKNSLGSK
;
A
#
# COMPACT_ATOMS: atom_id res chain seq x y z
N MET A 1 -2.72 6.84 -1.73
CA MET A 1 -1.29 7.11 -1.47
C MET A 1 -0.53 7.66 -2.68
N PHE A 2 -0.77 7.21 -3.92
CA PHE A 2 -0.03 7.67 -5.11
C PHE A 2 0.09 9.21 -5.26
N GLU A 3 -1.04 9.93 -5.33
CA GLU A 3 -1.04 11.41 -5.44
C GLU A 3 -0.31 12.10 -4.27
N ARG A 4 -0.32 11.46 -3.09
CA ARG A 4 0.36 11.98 -1.89
C ARG A 4 1.87 11.86 -2.05
N LEU A 5 2.36 10.73 -2.56
CA LEU A 5 3.78 10.54 -2.88
C LEU A 5 4.24 11.52 -3.97
N GLU A 6 3.42 11.81 -4.99
CA GLU A 6 3.74 12.82 -6.01
C GLU A 6 3.88 14.23 -5.41
N LYS A 7 3.00 14.59 -4.46
CA LYS A 7 3.10 15.87 -3.74
C LYS A 7 4.38 15.94 -2.90
N ILE A 8 4.80 14.83 -2.29
CA ILE A 8 6.07 14.74 -1.56
C ILE A 8 7.25 14.91 -2.50
N LEU A 9 7.26 14.18 -3.62
CA LEU A 9 8.32 14.24 -4.63
C LEU A 9 8.49 15.66 -5.22
N THR A 10 7.38 16.39 -5.36
CA THR A 10 7.37 17.77 -5.87
C THR A 10 7.54 18.84 -4.79
N ASN A 11 7.93 18.47 -3.57
CA ASN A 11 8.10 19.35 -2.40
C ASN A 11 6.85 20.16 -2.01
N LYS A 12 5.66 19.73 -2.45
CA LYS A 12 4.36 20.33 -2.07
C LYS A 12 3.86 19.81 -0.72
N LEU A 13 4.46 18.74 -0.21
CA LEU A 13 4.11 18.10 1.05
C LEU A 13 5.37 17.53 1.72
N THR A 14 5.56 17.77 3.01
CA THR A 14 6.64 17.14 3.76
C THR A 14 6.28 15.70 4.08
N ALA A 15 7.18 14.76 3.80
CA ALA A 15 6.99 13.35 4.11
C ALA A 15 6.86 13.10 5.62
N THR A 16 5.81 12.39 6.01
CA THR A 16 5.61 11.88 7.38
C THR A 16 6.24 10.49 7.54
N ASP A 17 6.24 9.97 8.77
CA ASP A 17 6.70 8.60 9.02
C ASP A 17 5.80 7.54 8.37
N ILE A 18 4.50 7.83 8.22
CA ILE A 18 3.57 6.94 7.50
C ILE A 18 3.97 6.87 6.02
N ASP A 19 4.29 8.01 5.41
CA ASP A 19 4.69 8.08 3.99
C ASP A 19 5.95 7.28 3.70
N LYS A 20 6.95 7.41 4.59
CA LYS A 20 8.21 6.68 4.48
C LYS A 20 8.00 5.18 4.68
N ARG A 21 7.19 4.80 5.67
CA ARG A 21 6.86 3.40 5.97
C ARG A 21 6.13 2.75 4.80
N PHE A 22 5.08 3.40 4.30
CA PHE A 22 4.33 3.00 3.11
C PHE A 22 5.27 2.75 1.94
N TYR A 23 6.00 3.79 1.51
CA TYR A 23 6.84 3.70 0.33
C TYR A 23 7.91 2.61 0.44
N THR A 24 8.54 2.48 1.61
CA THR A 24 9.58 1.48 1.85
C THR A 24 9.00 0.06 1.85
N HIS A 25 7.83 -0.14 2.47
CA HIS A 25 7.12 -1.41 2.50
C HIS A 25 6.70 -1.84 1.08
N GLU A 26 5.97 -0.99 0.36
CA GLU A 26 5.41 -1.32 -0.96
C GLU A 26 6.49 -1.66 -1.99
N ILE A 27 7.62 -0.94 -1.98
CA ILE A 27 8.75 -1.22 -2.90
C ILE A 27 9.36 -2.59 -2.58
N ARG A 28 9.58 -2.89 -1.29
CA ARG A 28 10.18 -4.16 -0.89
C ARG A 28 9.26 -5.35 -1.15
N GLU A 29 7.96 -5.17 -0.91
CA GLU A 29 6.93 -6.15 -1.23
C GLU A 29 6.88 -6.43 -2.73
N LEU A 30 6.91 -5.36 -3.56
CA LEU A 30 6.94 -5.49 -5.01
C LEU A 30 8.19 -6.22 -5.49
N GLU A 31 9.37 -5.88 -4.98
CA GLU A 31 10.61 -6.59 -5.31
C GLU A 31 10.50 -8.09 -4.99
N ARG A 32 9.98 -8.44 -3.81
CA ARG A 32 9.75 -9.82 -3.40
C ARG A 32 8.77 -10.52 -4.33
N TYR A 33 7.64 -9.88 -4.65
CA TYR A 33 6.64 -10.41 -5.57
C TYR A 33 7.24 -10.65 -6.96
N ARG A 34 8.05 -9.72 -7.48
CA ARG A 34 8.73 -9.85 -8.78
C ARG A 34 9.76 -10.99 -8.81
N MET A 35 10.47 -11.22 -7.70
CA MET A 35 11.43 -12.32 -7.59
C MET A 35 10.77 -13.70 -7.68
N LEU A 36 9.46 -13.81 -7.43
CA LEU A 36 8.71 -15.07 -7.58
C LEU A 36 8.44 -15.44 -9.05
N GLY A 37 8.66 -14.52 -10.00
CA GLY A 37 8.50 -14.80 -11.43
C GLY A 37 7.03 -14.99 -11.87
N ILE A 38 6.08 -14.49 -11.08
CA ILE A 38 4.64 -14.55 -11.42
C ILE A 38 4.37 -13.61 -12.61
N PRO A 39 3.70 -14.09 -13.68
CA PRO A 39 3.27 -13.25 -14.79
C PRO A 39 2.29 -12.14 -14.38
N ASP A 40 2.30 -11.02 -15.10
CA ASP A 40 1.46 -9.84 -14.79
C ASP A 40 -0.06 -10.09 -14.87
N ASP A 41 -0.48 -11.09 -15.65
CA ASP A 41 -1.89 -11.47 -15.82
C ASP A 41 -2.39 -12.43 -14.74
N VAL A 42 -1.50 -12.91 -13.85
CA VAL A 42 -1.84 -13.78 -12.73
C VAL A 42 -2.01 -12.96 -11.46
N ASN A 43 -3.25 -12.88 -10.98
CA ASN A 43 -3.57 -12.26 -9.70
C ASN A 43 -3.86 -13.33 -8.64
N ASP A 44 -2.81 -13.80 -7.97
CA ASP A 44 -2.92 -14.73 -6.85
C ASP A 44 -2.79 -14.00 -5.51
N LYS A 45 -3.92 -13.89 -4.81
CA LYS A 45 -4.01 -13.23 -3.51
C LYS A 45 -3.14 -13.90 -2.45
N SER A 46 -2.93 -15.22 -2.52
CA SER A 46 -2.10 -15.93 -1.54
C SER A 46 -0.64 -15.53 -1.68
N VAL A 47 -0.13 -15.48 -2.91
CA VAL A 47 1.24 -15.06 -3.21
C VAL A 47 1.47 -13.61 -2.79
N TRP A 48 0.51 -12.73 -3.05
CA TRP A 48 0.56 -11.35 -2.58
C TRP A 48 0.59 -11.28 -1.05
N ASN A 49 -0.28 -12.01 -0.34
CA ASN A 49 -0.32 -12.03 1.12
C ASN A 49 1.00 -12.53 1.73
N ASP A 50 1.64 -13.53 1.12
CA ASP A 50 2.92 -14.07 1.58
C ASP A 50 4.05 -13.05 1.42
N ALA A 51 4.12 -12.37 0.27
CA ALA A 51 5.09 -11.30 0.03
C ALA A 51 4.87 -10.10 0.97
N HIS A 52 3.61 -9.73 1.19
CA HIS A 52 3.19 -8.68 2.11
C HIS A 52 3.62 -8.99 3.55
N THR A 53 3.24 -10.16 4.06
CA THR A 53 3.57 -10.60 5.42
C THR A 53 5.07 -10.69 5.65
N ALA A 54 5.82 -11.27 4.70
CA ALA A 54 7.27 -11.34 4.79
C ALA A 54 7.95 -9.95 4.86
N THR A 55 7.38 -8.95 4.19
CA THR A 55 7.90 -7.58 4.20
C THR A 55 7.61 -6.88 5.54
N LEU A 56 6.45 -7.12 6.14
CA LEU A 56 6.15 -6.63 7.49
C LEU A 56 7.13 -7.21 8.52
N GLU A 57 7.44 -8.51 8.41
CA GLU A 57 8.38 -9.19 9.30
C GLU A 57 9.81 -8.65 9.17
N ASP A 58 10.30 -8.43 7.94
CA ASP A 58 11.62 -7.83 7.67
C ASP A 58 11.80 -6.50 8.41
N PHE A 59 10.79 -5.63 8.30
CA PHE A 59 10.84 -4.29 8.87
C PHE A 59 10.31 -4.20 10.30
N LYS A 60 9.86 -5.33 10.88
CA LYS A 60 9.24 -5.41 12.20
C LYS A 60 8.07 -4.44 12.35
N ILE A 61 7.27 -4.31 11.30
CA ILE A 61 6.11 -3.43 11.27
C ILE A 61 4.89 -4.18 11.83
N ASN A 62 4.19 -3.58 12.79
CA ASN A 62 2.87 -4.03 13.21
C ASN A 62 1.81 -3.03 12.72
N GLU A 63 1.15 -3.35 11.62
CA GLU A 63 0.23 -2.44 10.94
C GLU A 63 -0.93 -1.95 11.81
N LYS A 64 -1.29 -2.69 12.86
CA LYS A 64 -2.34 -2.28 13.82
C LYS A 64 -1.93 -1.11 14.69
N THR A 65 -0.64 -0.98 14.99
CA THR A 65 -0.08 0.11 15.82
C THR A 65 0.78 1.08 15.01
N GLN A 66 1.15 0.68 13.80
CA GLN A 66 2.04 1.38 12.89
C GLN A 66 1.45 1.37 11.47
N PRO A 67 0.45 2.21 11.20
CA PRO A 67 -0.29 2.17 9.96
C PRO A 67 0.61 2.42 8.74
N LEU A 68 0.32 1.70 7.65
CA LEU A 68 0.91 1.95 6.33
C LEU A 68 0.15 3.06 5.58
N TYR A 69 -1.10 3.34 5.94
CA TYR A 69 -1.95 4.31 5.25
C TYR A 69 -2.21 5.51 6.14
N THR A 70 -2.35 6.70 5.54
CA THR A 70 -2.83 7.87 6.28
C THR A 70 -4.34 7.83 6.39
N SER A 71 -4.92 8.49 7.39
CA SER A 71 -6.38 8.56 7.56
C SER A 71 -7.08 9.11 6.32
N GLU A 72 -6.48 10.07 5.60
CA GLU A 72 -7.07 10.58 4.36
C GLU A 72 -7.09 9.52 3.25
N ALA A 73 -6.13 8.61 3.22
CA ALA A 73 -6.11 7.51 2.26
C ALA A 73 -7.18 6.44 2.63
N GLU A 74 -7.36 6.16 3.91
CA GLU A 74 -8.41 5.27 4.41
C GLU A 74 -9.82 5.82 4.11
N ASP A 75 -10.04 7.12 4.38
CA ASP A 75 -11.29 7.80 4.06
C ASP A 75 -11.60 7.77 2.56
N ALA A 76 -10.57 7.98 1.72
CA ALA A 76 -10.70 7.90 0.27
C ALA A 76 -11.09 6.50 -0.21
N TYR A 77 -10.49 5.45 0.38
CA TYR A 77 -10.85 4.06 0.10
C TYR A 77 -12.30 3.76 0.47
N ILE A 78 -12.72 4.11 1.69
CA ILE A 78 -14.09 3.90 2.17
C ILE A 78 -15.10 4.60 1.26
N LYS A 79 -14.82 5.84 0.86
CA LYS A 79 -15.67 6.60 -0.05
C LYS A 79 -15.79 5.95 -1.43
N ALA A 80 -14.69 5.38 -1.96
CA ALA A 80 -14.71 4.67 -3.23
C ALA A 80 -15.56 3.39 -3.15
N GLU A 81 -15.40 2.59 -2.10
CA GLU A 81 -16.18 1.38 -1.85
C GLU A 81 -17.68 1.67 -1.66
N LEU A 82 -18.02 2.72 -0.91
CA LEU A 82 -19.40 3.19 -0.77
C LEU A 82 -19.99 3.63 -2.12
N LYS A 83 -19.21 4.33 -2.95
CA LYS A 83 -19.67 4.73 -4.29
C LYS A 83 -19.90 3.50 -5.20
N ASN A 84 -19.00 2.53 -5.16
CA ASN A 84 -19.13 1.30 -5.95
C ASN A 84 -20.35 0.47 -5.54
N SER A 85 -20.60 0.35 -4.23
CA SER A 85 -21.77 -0.37 -3.71
C SER A 85 -23.11 0.34 -3.99
N LEU A 86 -23.12 1.68 -3.99
CA LEU A 86 -24.32 2.47 -4.28
C LEU A 86 -24.58 2.68 -5.78
N GLY A 87 -23.54 2.65 -6.62
CA GLY A 87 -23.62 2.80 -8.07
C GLY A 87 -23.95 1.51 -8.83
N SER A 88 -24.07 0.38 -8.13
CA SER A 88 -24.43 -0.92 -8.70
C SER A 88 -25.95 -1.15 -8.80
N LYS A 89 -26.75 -0.08 -8.92
CA LYS A 89 -28.20 -0.12 -9.16
C LYS A 89 -28.56 0.40 -10.54
#